data_AF-G7YMV1-F1
#
_entry.id   AF-G7YMV1-F1
#
_cell.length_a   1.000
_cell.length_b   1.000
_cell.length_c   1.000
_cell.angle_alpha   90.00
_cell.angle_beta   90.00
_cell.angle_gamma   90.00
#
_symmetry.space_group_name_H-M   'P 1'
#
loop_
_entity.id
_entity.type
_entity.pdbx_description
1 polymer ?
#
loop_
_entity_poly.entity_id
_entity_poly.type
_entity_poly.pdbx_seq_one_letter_code
_entity_poly.pdbx_strand_id
1 'polypeptide(L)' 'MLGLRRIFSRKQRNGVKPSHRALAHSSVIRKALQQLESMGMCVKVETGGRALSSVGRRDLDRLAYQLTK' A
#
# COMPACT_ATOMS: atom_id res chain seq x y z
N MET A 1 5.52 2.24 9.32
CA MET A 1 5.64 1.70 7.93
C MET A 1 5.87 0.18 7.87
N LEU A 2 5.55 -0.60 8.91
CA LEU A 2 5.68 -2.08 8.88
C LEU A 2 4.45 -2.79 8.31
N GLY A 3 3.25 -2.20 8.43
CA GLY A 3 2.00 -2.83 8.01
C GLY A 3 2.02 -3.28 6.54
N LEU A 4 2.19 -2.34 5.60
CA LEU A 4 2.22 -2.66 4.17
C LEU A 4 3.41 -3.55 3.78
N ARG A 5 4.57 -3.39 4.44
CA ARG A 5 5.74 -4.25 4.19
C ARG A 5 5.48 -5.71 4.58
N ARG A 6 4.65 -5.94 5.60
CA ARG A 6 4.22 -7.26 6.04
C ARG A 6 3.09 -7.81 5.17
N ILE A 7 2.16 -6.99 4.70
CA ILE A 7 1.08 -7.42 3.80
C ILE A 7 1.67 -7.90 2.47
N PHE A 8 2.54 -7.09 1.87
CA PHE A 8 3.21 -7.45 0.61
C PHE A 8 4.46 -8.31 0.79
N SER A 9 4.68 -8.86 1.99
CA SER A 9 5.81 -9.75 2.24
C SER A 9 5.58 -11.12 1.60
N ARG A 10 6.67 -11.83 1.33
CA ARG A 10 6.61 -13.18 0.74
C ARG A 10 7.68 -14.08 1.33
N LYS A 11 7.48 -15.38 1.19
CA LYS A 11 8.46 -16.40 1.58
C LYS A 11 9.60 -16.38 0.56
N GLN A 12 10.78 -15.97 1.00
CA GLN A 12 11.95 -15.85 0.12
C GLN A 12 12.55 -17.23 -0.13
N ARG A 13 12.79 -17.54 -1.41
CA ARG A 13 13.50 -18.74 -1.83
C ARG A 13 15.00 -18.49 -1.69
N ASN A 14 15.66 -19.25 -0.80
CA ASN A 14 17.09 -19.16 -0.52
C ASN A 14 17.90 -20.31 -1.14
N GLY A 15 17.41 -20.90 -2.23
CA GLY A 15 18.00 -22.09 -2.85
C GLY A 15 17.86 -23.32 -1.95
N VAL A 16 19.00 -23.89 -1.54
CA VAL A 16 19.08 -25.11 -0.70
C VAL A 16 18.76 -24.84 0.78
N LYS A 17 18.97 -23.59 1.24
CA LYS A 17 18.70 -23.21 2.63
C LYS A 17 17.19 -23.08 2.89
N PRO A 18 16.73 -23.31 4.14
CA PRO A 18 15.35 -23.05 4.52
C PRO A 18 14.89 -21.64 4.14
N SER A 19 13.61 -21.57 3.79
CA SER A 19 12.98 -20.34 3.31
C SER A 19 12.40 -19.56 4.48
N HIS A 20 12.72 -18.27 4.54
CA HIS A 20 12.27 -17.35 5.58
C HIS A 20 11.39 -16.25 4.99
N ARG A 21 10.60 -15.59 5.84
CA ARG A 21 9.74 -14.48 5.42
C ARG A 21 10.60 -13.23 5.17
N ALA A 22 10.56 -12.72 3.95
CA ALA A 22 11.19 -11.45 3.60
C ALA A 22 10.13 -10.35 3.48
N LEU A 23 10.39 -9.22 4.14
CA LEU A 23 9.54 -8.04 4.06
C LEU A 23 9.65 -7.38 2.69
N ALA A 24 8.57 -6.75 2.25
CA ALA A 24 8.59 -5.99 1.01
C ALA A 24 9.51 -4.76 1.09
N HIS A 25 9.94 -4.32 -0.09
CA HIS A 25 10.83 -3.17 -0.25
C HIS A 25 10.16 -1.89 0.24
N SER A 26 10.81 -1.20 1.18
CA SER A 26 10.22 -0.04 1.85
C SER A 26 10.15 1.20 0.96
N SER A 27 11.13 1.40 0.07
CA SER A 27 11.18 2.60 -0.78
C SER A 27 10.07 2.62 -1.83
N VAL A 28 9.75 1.46 -2.42
CA VAL A 28 8.72 1.33 -3.45
C VAL A 28 7.35 1.69 -2.86
N ILE A 29 7.02 1.09 -1.71
CA ILE A 29 5.79 1.37 -0.98
C ILE A 29 5.70 2.85 -0.58
N ARG A 30 6.81 3.43 -0.11
CA ARG A 30 6.83 4.84 0.29
C ARG A 30 6.58 5.79 -0.88
N LYS A 31 7.26 5.55 -2.01
CA LYS A 31 7.13 6.35 -3.23
C LYS A 31 5.73 6.22 -3.85
N ALA A 32 5.18 5.01 -3.93
CA ALA A 32 3.81 4.80 -4.40
C ALA A 32 2.79 5.59 -3.56
N LEU A 33 2.94 5.56 -2.23
CA LEU A 33 2.07 6.34 -1.35
C LEU A 33 2.33 7.86 -1.41
N GLN A 34 3.54 8.32 -1.76
CA GLN A 34 3.82 9.74 -2.02
C GLN A 34 3.14 10.21 -3.32
N GLN A 35 3.13 9.36 -4.34
CA GLN A 35 2.41 9.62 -5.59
C GLN A 35 0.90 9.69 -5.35
N LEU A 36 0.34 8.75 -4.59
CA LEU A 36 -1.08 8.78 -4.19
C LEU A 36 -1.46 10.01 -3.36
N GLU A 37 -0.53 10.52 -2.55
CA GLU A 37 -0.70 11.80 -1.83
C GLU A 37 -0.69 12.98 -2.82
N SER A 38 0.21 13.00 -3.80
CA SER A 38 0.23 14.05 -4.84
C SER A 38 -1.01 14.06 -5.72
N MET A 39 -1.63 12.91 -5.94
CA MET A 39 -2.90 12.78 -6.67
C MET A 39 -4.13 13.11 -5.82
N GLY A 40 -3.97 13.44 -4.53
CA GLY A 40 -5.08 13.78 -3.64
C GLY A 40 -5.89 12.59 -3.11
N MET A 41 -5.45 11.36 -3.38
CA MET A 41 -6.15 10.12 -2.98
C MET A 41 -5.89 9.74 -1.52
N CYS A 42 -4.73 10.12 -0.97
CA CYS A 42 -4.33 9.82 0.40
C CYS A 42 -3.86 11.08 1.14
N VAL A 43 -4.08 11.12 2.46
CA VAL A 43 -3.65 12.21 3.35
C VAL A 43 -2.73 11.66 4.44
N LYS A 44 -1.74 12.46 4.85
CA LYS A 44 -0.92 12.15 6.03
C LYS A 44 -1.74 12.37 7.29
N VAL A 45 -1.65 11.41 8.22
CA VAL A 45 -2.32 11.53 9.52
C VAL A 45 -1.30 11.96 10.56
N GLU A 46 -1.69 12.88 11.45
CA GLU A 46 -0.84 13.41 12.52
C GLU A 46 -0.40 12.34 13.51
N THR A 47 -1.27 11.36 13.80
CA THR A 47 -0.95 10.17 14.61
C THR A 47 0.01 9.17 13.92
N GLY A 48 0.44 9.51 12.70
CA GLY A 48 1.37 8.71 11.91
C GLY A 48 0.68 7.85 10.86
N GLY A 49 1.41 7.59 9.76
CA GLY A 49 0.89 6.82 8.63
C GLY A 49 0.15 7.68 7.60
N ARG A 50 -0.68 7.03 6.79
CA ARG A 50 -1.47 7.65 5.72
C ARG A 50 -2.87 7.05 5.73
N ALA A 51 -3.88 7.90 5.60
CA ALA A 51 -5.28 7.51 5.49
C ALA A 51 -5.84 7.90 4.12
N LEU A 52 -6.93 7.25 3.74
CA LEU A 52 -7.69 7.60 2.54
C LEU A 52 -8.34 8.97 2.70
N SER A 53 -8.25 9.80 1.66
CA SER A 53 -8.97 11.08 1.60
C SER A 53 -10.47 10.83 1.35
N SER A 54 -11.32 11.81 1.67
CA SER A 54 -12.75 11.76 1.34
C SER A 54 -12.98 11.66 -0.17
N VAL A 55 -12.17 12.37 -0.96
CA VAL A 55 -12.20 12.31 -2.43
C VAL A 55 -11.79 10.92 -2.91
N GLY A 56 -10.70 10.37 -2.37
CA GLY A 56 -10.20 9.05 -2.74
C GLY A 56 -11.20 7.93 -2.47
N ARG A 57 -11.98 8.01 -1.37
CA ARG A 57 -13.09 7.06 -1.12
C ARG A 57 -14.17 7.14 -2.19
N ARG A 58 -14.64 8.35 -2.49
CA ARG A 58 -15.69 8.57 -3.50
C ARG A 58 -15.28 8.02 -4.87
N ASP A 59 -14.05 8.28 -5.29
CA ASP A 59 -13.58 7.82 -6.60
C ASP A 59 -13.40 6.31 -6.66
N LEU A 60 -12.93 5.68 -5.57
CA LEU A 60 -12.88 4.22 -5.46
C LEU A 60 -14.27 3.59 -5.51
N ASP A 61 -15.26 4.16 -4.81
CA ASP A 61 -16.64 3.66 -4.81
C ASP A 61 -17.28 3.80 -6.21
N ARG A 62 -17.00 4.92 -6.91
CA ARG A 62 -17.46 5.11 -8.30
C ARG A 62 -16.86 4.07 -9.23
N LEU A 63 -15.55 3.81 -9.14
CA LEU A 63 -14.87 2.79 -9.95
C LEU A 63 -15.36 1.38 -9.63
N ALA A 64 -15.61 1.08 -8.36
CA ALA A 64 -16.16 -0.21 -7.93
C ALA A 64 -17.55 -0.45 -8.54
N TYR A 65 -18.42 0.56 -8.56
CA TYR A 65 -19.73 0.48 -9.19
C TYR A 65 -19.62 0.22 -10.71
N GLN A 66 -18.68 0.88 -11.39
CA GLN A 66 -18.44 0.66 -12.82
C GLN A 66 -17.93 -0.74 -13.14
N LEU A 67 -17.08 -1.32 -12.28
CA LEU A 67 -16.52 -2.66 -12.47
C LEU A 67 -17.53 -3.79 -12.21
N THR A 68 -18.54 -3.53 -11.38
CA THR A 68 -19.55 -4.55 -11.00
C THR A 68 -20.73 -4.57 -11.98
N LYS A 69 -20.88 -3.51 -12.78
CA LYS A 69 -21.88 -3.40 -13.84
C LYS A 69 -21.41 -4.12 -15.11
#